data_AF-A0A3D4B568-F1
#
_entry.id   AF-A0A3D4B568-F1
#
_cell.length_a   1.000
_cell.length_b   1.000
_cell.length_c   1.000
_cell.angle_alpha   90.00
_cell.angle_beta   90.00
_cell.angle_gamma   90.00
#
_symmetry.space_group_name_H-M   'P 1'
#
loop_
_entity.id
_entity.type
_entity.pdbx_description
1 polymer ?
#
loop_
_entity_poly.entity_id
_entity_poly.type
_entity_poly.pdbx_seq_one_letter_code
_entity_poly.pdbx_strand_id
1 'polypeptide(L)'
;MDANSAVTTVVLENVPGTDDTNASFGIGRRIRAEGLRTHIPADGVVASGGTDIFVSGVIRTAGEGAYIGVHSWISDGTRGIDLPNSNLLHQPFITYYQEMGLPSDFYWFAVRSASPEIVHWMTDTEITQFNLIATQAP
;
A
#
# COMPACT_ATOMS: atom_id res chain seq x y z
N MET A 1 -1.61 -11.99 -16.83
CA MET A 1 -1.74 -13.17 -15.94
C MET A 1 -2.68 -14.23 -16.51
N ASP A 2 -3.08 -14.09 -17.77
CA ASP A 2 -4.14 -14.88 -18.43
C ASP A 2 -3.73 -16.31 -18.82
N ALA A 3 -2.57 -16.79 -18.35
CA ALA A 3 -2.01 -18.09 -18.73
C ALA A 3 -1.90 -19.10 -17.58
N ASN A 4 -2.26 -18.75 -16.34
CA ASN A 4 -2.13 -19.69 -15.21
C ASN A 4 -3.14 -19.45 -14.08
N SER A 5 -4.33 -20.03 -14.20
CA SER A 5 -5.44 -19.90 -13.23
C SER A 5 -5.15 -20.51 -11.84
N ALA A 6 -4.00 -21.17 -11.64
CA ALA A 6 -3.57 -21.68 -10.35
C ALA A 6 -2.84 -20.62 -9.49
N VAL A 7 -2.35 -19.53 -10.10
CA VAL A 7 -1.69 -18.45 -9.35
C VAL A 7 -2.76 -17.66 -8.60
N THR A 8 -2.73 -17.72 -7.28
CA THR A 8 -3.72 -17.06 -6.42
C THR A 8 -3.11 -16.04 -5.47
N THR A 9 -1.78 -15.97 -5.38
CA THR A 9 -1.08 -15.14 -4.40
C THR A 9 0.13 -14.46 -5.03
N VAL A 10 0.28 -13.17 -4.78
CA VAL A 10 1.47 -12.37 -5.05
C VAL A 10 2.30 -12.28 -3.78
N VAL A 11 3.54 -12.77 -3.82
CA VAL A 11 4.47 -12.72 -2.69
C VAL A 11 5.38 -11.50 -2.85
N LEU A 12 5.45 -10.66 -1.82
CA LEU A 12 6.16 -9.38 -1.79
C LEU A 12 7.32 -9.48 -0.80
N GLU A 13 8.48 -9.97 -1.26
CA GLU A 13 9.63 -10.25 -0.39
C GLU A 13 10.39 -8.98 0.01
N ASN A 14 10.80 -8.18 -0.95
CA ASN A 14 11.46 -6.89 -0.71
C ASN A 14 11.01 -5.87 -1.76
N VAL A 15 10.05 -5.04 -1.39
CA VAL A 15 9.43 -4.05 -2.27
C VAL A 15 9.48 -2.68 -1.59
N PRO A 16 10.64 -2.00 -1.60
CA PRO A 16 10.89 -0.81 -0.77
C PRO A 16 10.21 0.46 -1.28
N GLY A 17 9.72 0.48 -2.53
CA GLY A 17 8.99 1.62 -3.06
C GLY A 17 8.93 1.69 -4.58
N THR A 18 8.46 2.83 -5.07
CA THR A 18 8.37 3.15 -6.50
C THR A 18 8.67 4.63 -6.70
N ASP A 19 9.26 4.97 -7.84
CA ASP A 19 9.29 6.36 -8.34
C ASP A 19 8.07 6.67 -9.22
N ASP A 20 7.34 5.64 -9.64
CA ASP A 20 6.14 5.74 -10.47
C ASP A 20 4.93 5.21 -9.69
N THR A 21 4.22 6.11 -9.02
CA THR A 21 2.98 5.79 -8.30
C THR A 21 1.90 5.23 -9.23
N ASN A 22 1.83 5.68 -10.48
CA ASN A 22 0.82 5.20 -11.42
C ASN A 22 1.06 3.73 -11.79
N ALA A 23 2.31 3.31 -11.93
CA ALA A 23 2.67 1.91 -12.13
C ALA A 23 2.24 1.04 -10.93
N SER A 24 2.53 1.47 -9.70
CA SER A 24 2.09 0.76 -8.48
C SER A 24 0.56 0.65 -8.40
N PHE A 25 -0.16 1.74 -8.69
CA PHE A 25 -1.63 1.72 -8.70
C PHE A 25 -2.18 0.82 -9.82
N GLY A 26 -1.55 0.81 -10.99
CA GLY A 26 -1.93 -0.07 -12.10
C GLY A 26 -1.75 -1.55 -11.73
N ILE A 27 -0.62 -1.90 -11.12
CA ILE A 27 -0.35 -3.25 -10.61
C ILE A 27 -1.40 -3.62 -9.56
N GLY A 28 -1.61 -2.77 -8.56
CA GLY A 28 -2.56 -3.04 -7.49
C GLY A 28 -3.99 -3.22 -7.97
N ARG A 29 -4.47 -2.35 -8.86
CA ARG A 29 -5.80 -2.50 -9.48
C ARG A 29 -5.94 -3.81 -10.25
N ARG A 30 -4.88 -4.27 -10.90
CA ARG A 30 -4.88 -5.56 -11.61
C ARG A 30 -4.93 -6.74 -10.64
N ILE A 31 -4.16 -6.70 -9.55
CA ILE A 31 -4.22 -7.70 -8.46
C ILE A 31 -5.64 -7.77 -7.88
N ARG A 32 -6.23 -6.61 -7.57
CA ARG A 32 -7.59 -6.49 -7.02
C ARG A 32 -8.64 -7.04 -7.99
N ALA A 33 -8.58 -6.65 -9.26
CA ALA A 33 -9.52 -7.08 -10.29
C ALA A 33 -9.48 -8.60 -10.54
N GLU A 34 -8.31 -9.21 -10.40
CA GLU A 34 -8.13 -10.67 -10.54
C GLU A 34 -8.44 -11.45 -9.25
N GLY A 35 -8.80 -10.77 -8.15
CA GLY A 35 -9.12 -11.42 -6.88
C GLY A 35 -7.92 -12.09 -6.23
N LEU A 36 -6.70 -11.62 -6.52
CA LEU A 36 -5.47 -12.21 -6.00
C LEU A 36 -5.23 -11.83 -4.54
N ARG A 37 -4.54 -12.71 -3.83
CA ARG A 37 -4.03 -12.46 -2.47
C ARG A 37 -2.67 -11.79 -2.54
N THR A 38 -2.31 -11.06 -1.49
CA THR A 38 -0.96 -10.55 -1.29
C THR A 38 -0.39 -11.10 0.00
N HIS A 39 0.90 -11.47 -0.03
CA HIS A 39 1.60 -12.01 1.11
C HIS A 39 2.98 -11.39 1.25
N ILE A 40 3.32 -10.90 2.44
CA ILE A 40 4.70 -10.55 2.81
C ILE A 40 5.27 -11.76 3.57
N PRO A 41 6.37 -12.39 3.13
CA PRO A 41 6.99 -13.49 3.86
C PRO A 41 7.56 -13.02 5.21
N ALA A 42 8.01 -13.97 6.03
CA ALA A 42 8.71 -13.64 7.28
C ALA A 42 9.94 -12.76 6.98
N ASP A 43 10.18 -11.76 7.83
CA ASP A 43 11.21 -10.72 7.68
C ASP A 43 11.16 -9.94 6.33
N GLY A 44 10.07 -10.09 5.57
CA GLY A 44 9.86 -9.39 4.31
C GLY A 44 9.55 -7.91 4.53
N VAL A 45 9.78 -7.10 3.50
CA VAL A 45 9.65 -5.63 3.60
C VAL A 45 8.82 -5.11 2.45
N VAL A 46 7.80 -4.32 2.77
CA VAL A 46 7.14 -3.43 1.82
C VAL A 46 7.18 -2.01 2.37
N ALA A 47 7.43 -1.04 1.50
CA ALA A 47 7.29 0.37 1.85
C ALA A 47 6.81 1.17 0.64
N SER A 48 6.19 2.32 0.89
CA SER A 48 5.80 3.26 -0.18
C SER A 48 4.92 2.57 -1.25
N GLY A 49 5.31 2.63 -2.53
CA GLY A 49 4.64 1.89 -3.61
C GLY A 49 4.53 0.37 -3.41
N GLY A 50 5.38 -0.25 -2.58
CA GLY A 50 5.23 -1.64 -2.17
C GLY A 50 4.06 -1.84 -1.22
N THR A 51 3.82 -0.89 -0.31
CA THR A 51 2.63 -0.87 0.55
C THR A 51 1.38 -0.70 -0.30
N ASP A 52 1.41 0.16 -1.33
CA ASP A 52 0.29 0.30 -2.28
C ASP A 52 -0.05 -1.03 -2.96
N ILE A 53 0.95 -1.78 -3.41
CA ILE A 53 0.76 -3.10 -4.02
C ILE A 53 0.26 -4.10 -2.96
N PHE A 54 0.83 -4.11 -1.76
CA PHE A 54 0.43 -5.03 -0.70
C PHE A 54 -1.05 -4.89 -0.34
N VAL A 55 -1.54 -3.67 -0.17
CA VAL A 55 -2.95 -3.46 0.24
C VAL A 55 -3.96 -3.82 -0.85
N SER A 56 -3.49 -4.10 -2.06
CA SER A 56 -4.37 -4.43 -3.18
C SER A 56 -4.93 -5.85 -3.16
N GLY A 57 -4.33 -6.76 -2.39
CA GLY A 57 -4.85 -8.13 -2.26
C GLY A 57 -6.25 -8.16 -1.65
N VAL A 58 -7.10 -9.07 -2.10
CA VAL A 58 -8.42 -9.32 -1.48
C VAL A 58 -8.30 -10.01 -0.12
N ILE A 59 -7.20 -10.74 0.07
CA ILE A 59 -6.72 -11.29 1.34
C ILE A 59 -5.25 -10.88 1.44
N ARG A 60 -4.86 -10.37 2.60
CA ARG A 60 -3.56 -9.75 2.88
C ARG A 60 -2.97 -10.37 4.12
N THR A 61 -1.80 -11.00 3.99
CA THR A 61 -1.11 -11.66 5.12
C THR A 61 0.34 -11.23 5.20
N ALA A 62 0.91 -11.24 6.40
CA ALA A 62 2.31 -10.94 6.64
C ALA A 62 2.89 -12.00 7.57
N GLY A 63 4.13 -12.43 7.29
CA GLY A 63 4.88 -13.33 8.16
C GLY A 63 5.38 -12.64 9.42
N GLU A 64 5.89 -13.43 10.36
CA GLU A 64 6.57 -12.91 11.55
C GLU A 64 7.76 -12.01 11.15
N GLY A 65 7.93 -10.89 11.83
CA GLY A 65 9.02 -9.95 11.54
C GLY A 65 8.84 -9.13 10.25
N ALA A 66 7.73 -9.25 9.53
CA ALA A 66 7.49 -8.45 8.33
C ALA A 66 7.33 -6.95 8.64
N TYR A 67 7.87 -6.10 7.78
CA TYR A 67 7.81 -4.64 7.91
C TYR A 67 6.92 -4.01 6.85
N ILE A 68 6.02 -3.13 7.28
CA ILE A 68 5.17 -2.31 6.40
C ILE A 68 5.49 -0.84 6.65
N GLY A 69 5.97 -0.16 5.61
CA GLY A 69 6.41 1.22 5.67
C GLY A 69 5.51 2.18 4.91
N VAL A 70 5.28 3.37 5.46
CA VAL A 70 4.58 4.46 4.77
C VAL A 70 5.37 5.76 4.91
N HIS A 71 5.20 6.65 3.95
CA HIS A 71 5.72 8.00 4.01
C HIS A 71 4.97 8.90 3.00
N SER A 72 5.23 10.20 3.07
CA SER A 72 4.69 11.15 2.11
C SER A 72 5.32 11.02 0.72
N TRP A 73 4.56 11.29 -0.33
CA TRP A 73 5.07 11.27 -1.70
C TRP A 73 5.73 12.61 -2.09
N ILE A 74 6.60 12.56 -3.09
CA ILE A 74 7.15 13.73 -3.76
C ILE A 74 6.99 13.55 -5.28
N SER A 75 6.55 14.59 -5.98
CA SER A 75 6.41 14.59 -7.43
C SER A 75 6.69 15.99 -7.96
N ASP A 76 7.62 16.11 -8.91
CA ASP A 76 8.03 17.40 -9.51
C ASP A 76 8.33 18.50 -8.48
N GLY A 77 9.00 18.13 -7.38
CA GLY A 77 9.34 19.04 -6.27
C GLY A 77 8.17 19.39 -5.34
N THR A 78 6.95 18.91 -5.64
CA THR A 78 5.79 19.02 -4.77
C THR A 78 5.76 17.87 -3.78
N ARG A 79 5.67 18.18 -2.48
CA ARG A 79 5.64 17.20 -1.39
C ARG A 79 4.23 17.09 -0.85
N GLY A 80 3.69 15.88 -0.79
CA GLY A 80 2.31 15.64 -0.33
C GLY A 80 2.06 16.18 1.08
N ILE A 81 3.03 16.04 1.98
CA ILE A 81 2.92 16.49 3.38
C ILE A 81 2.80 18.00 3.53
N ASP A 82 3.31 18.77 2.56
CA ASP A 82 3.32 20.24 2.60
C ASP A 82 2.07 20.85 1.94
N LEU A 83 1.24 20.02 1.29
CA LEU A 83 0.02 20.48 0.64
C LEU A 83 -1.12 20.67 1.66
N PRO A 84 -1.99 21.68 1.46
CA PRO A 84 -3.20 21.80 2.25
C PRO A 84 -4.13 20.61 1.94
N ASN A 85 -4.87 20.12 2.94
CA ASN A 85 -5.78 18.97 2.76
C ASN A 85 -6.82 19.15 1.63
N SER A 86 -7.17 20.38 1.27
CA SER A 86 -8.08 20.69 0.16
C SER A 86 -7.44 20.56 -1.23
N ASN A 87 -6.13 20.32 -1.31
CA ASN A 87 -5.44 20.17 -2.58
C ASN A 87 -5.88 18.87 -3.28
N LEU A 88 -6.26 18.99 -4.55
CA LEU A 88 -6.80 17.88 -5.33
C LEU A 88 -5.76 16.78 -5.63
N LEU A 89 -4.47 17.06 -5.49
CA LEU A 89 -3.41 16.06 -5.68
C LEU A 89 -3.47 14.91 -4.66
N HIS A 90 -4.19 15.09 -3.56
CA HIS A 90 -4.48 14.02 -2.60
C HIS A 90 -5.48 12.99 -3.13
N GLN A 91 -6.39 13.42 -4.01
CA GLN A 91 -7.57 12.65 -4.38
C GLN A 91 -7.25 11.28 -5.04
N PRO A 92 -6.27 11.16 -5.96
CA PRO A 92 -5.96 9.87 -6.58
C PRO A 92 -5.55 8.80 -5.56
N PHE A 93 -4.81 9.18 -4.51
CA PHE A 93 -4.37 8.27 -3.45
C PHE A 93 -5.54 7.87 -2.55
N ILE A 94 -6.37 8.84 -2.14
CA ILE A 94 -7.57 8.57 -1.35
C ILE A 94 -8.48 7.58 -2.09
N THR A 95 -8.74 7.84 -3.37
CA THR A 95 -9.54 6.97 -4.23
C THR A 95 -8.91 5.58 -4.35
N TYR A 96 -7.60 5.48 -4.56
CA TYR A 96 -6.91 4.19 -4.63
C TYR A 96 -7.10 3.36 -3.36
N TYR A 97 -6.86 3.93 -2.17
CA TYR A 97 -7.02 3.18 -0.92
C TYR A 97 -8.49 2.78 -0.65
N GLN A 98 -9.46 3.62 -1.03
CA GLN A 98 -10.87 3.27 -0.97
C GLN A 98 -11.22 2.08 -1.89
N GLU A 99 -10.70 2.06 -3.12
CA GLU A 99 -10.86 0.91 -4.03
C GLU A 99 -10.28 -0.39 -3.42
N MET A 100 -9.24 -0.27 -2.60
CA MET A 100 -8.64 -1.40 -1.88
C MET A 100 -9.39 -1.80 -0.60
N GLY A 101 -10.47 -1.09 -0.24
CA GLY A 101 -11.28 -1.36 0.95
C GLY A 101 -10.69 -0.79 2.25
N LEU A 102 -9.78 0.18 2.14
CA LEU A 102 -9.23 0.90 3.29
C LEU A 102 -10.00 2.21 3.53
N PRO A 103 -10.09 2.68 4.78
CA PRO A 103 -10.65 3.99 5.08
C PRO A 103 -9.77 5.10 4.51
N SER A 104 -10.37 6.22 4.08
CA SER A 104 -9.63 7.40 3.60
C SER A 104 -8.61 7.93 4.62
N ASP A 105 -8.86 7.71 5.90
CA ASP A 105 -7.96 8.09 6.98
C ASP A 105 -6.59 7.40 6.89
N PHE A 106 -6.50 6.23 6.24
CA PHE A 106 -5.22 5.57 6.00
C PHE A 106 -4.30 6.44 5.14
N TYR A 107 -4.83 7.10 4.09
CA TYR A 107 -4.05 8.03 3.29
C TYR A 107 -3.49 9.18 4.14
N TRP A 108 -4.36 9.78 4.96
CA TRP A 108 -3.99 10.93 5.77
C TRP A 108 -2.99 10.58 6.85
N PHE A 109 -3.07 9.36 7.40
CA PHE A 109 -2.02 8.81 8.23
C PHE A 109 -0.73 8.70 7.43
N ALA A 110 -0.71 7.91 6.35
CA ALA A 110 0.49 7.61 5.57
C ALA A 110 1.23 8.87 5.09
N VAL A 111 0.51 9.83 4.52
CA VAL A 111 1.10 11.06 3.96
C VAL A 111 1.68 12.00 5.04
N ARG A 112 1.30 11.81 6.31
CA ARG A 112 1.73 12.63 7.45
C ARG A 112 2.70 11.92 8.39
N SER A 113 2.83 10.59 8.32
CA SER A 113 3.68 9.82 9.23
C SER A 113 5.17 10.14 9.08
N ALA A 114 5.61 10.46 7.86
CA ALA A 114 7.01 10.69 7.54
C ALA A 114 7.18 11.58 6.30
N SER A 115 8.29 12.31 6.22
CA SER A 115 8.69 13.02 5.01
C SER A 115 9.10 12.04 3.89
N PRO A 116 9.16 12.46 2.62
CA PRO A 116 9.50 11.56 1.51
C PRO A 116 10.86 10.84 1.63
N GLU A 117 11.77 11.38 2.43
CA GLU A 117 13.14 10.89 2.58
C GLU A 117 13.30 9.82 3.68
N ILE A 118 12.29 9.61 4.52
CA ILE A 118 12.34 8.63 5.63
C ILE A 118 11.10 7.75 5.63
N VAL A 119 11.22 6.54 6.17
CA VAL A 119 10.10 5.60 6.26
C VAL A 119 9.56 5.57 7.68
N HIS A 120 8.25 5.74 7.83
CA HIS A 120 7.55 5.36 9.05
C HIS A 120 7.21 3.87 8.97
N TRP A 121 7.91 3.05 9.76
CA TRP A 121 7.58 1.64 9.93
C TRP A 121 6.38 1.52 10.85
N MET A 122 5.29 0.98 10.32
CA MET A 122 4.03 0.90 11.05
C MET A 122 4.12 -0.07 12.23
N THR A 123 3.52 0.32 13.34
CA THR A 123 3.34 -0.54 14.51
C THR A 123 2.18 -1.53 14.31
N ASP A 124 2.16 -2.62 15.07
CA ASP A 124 1.04 -3.58 15.06
C ASP A 124 -0.32 -2.92 15.35
N THR A 125 -0.31 -1.88 16.19
CA THR A 125 -1.51 -1.11 16.53
C THR A 125 -2.02 -0.33 15.31
N GLU A 126 -1.14 0.33 14.57
CA GLU A 126 -1.50 1.06 13.35
C GLU A 126 -1.93 0.10 12.23
N ILE A 127 -1.22 -1.02 12.07
CA ILE A 127 -1.56 -2.09 11.13
C ILE A 127 -2.98 -2.63 11.40
N THR A 128 -3.31 -2.84 12.67
CA THR A 128 -4.64 -3.29 13.10
C THR A 128 -5.69 -2.19 12.92
N GLN A 129 -5.39 -0.95 13.30
CA GLN A 129 -6.29 0.21 13.19
C GLN A 129 -6.78 0.40 11.75
N PHE A 130 -5.90 0.27 10.77
CA PHE A 130 -6.25 0.43 9.36
C PHE A 130 -6.62 -0.87 8.67
N ASN A 131 -6.70 -1.99 9.39
CA ASN A 131 -7.02 -3.30 8.83
C ASN A 131 -6.12 -3.63 7.62
N LEU A 132 -4.80 -3.47 7.76
CA LEU A 132 -3.84 -3.74 6.68
C LEU A 132 -3.65 -5.25 6.43
N ILE A 133 -3.84 -6.07 7.46
CA ILE A 133 -3.92 -7.52 7.36
C ILE A 133 -5.39 -7.92 7.33
N ALA A 134 -5.81 -8.70 6.33
CA ALA A 134 -7.17 -9.20 6.21
C ALA A 134 -7.16 -10.66 5.77
N THR A 135 -7.68 -11.54 6.62
CA THR A 135 -7.68 -12.99 6.42
C THR A 135 -8.94 -13.51 5.75
N GLN A 136 -9.88 -12.62 5.42
CA GLN A 136 -11.12 -12.92 4.72
C GLN A 136 -11.34 -11.87 3.62
N ALA A 137 -11.95 -12.30 2.51
CA ALA A 137 -12.35 -11.37 1.46
C ALA A 137 -13.52 -10.49 1.94
N PRO A 138 -13.57 -9.21 1.55
CA PRO A 138 -14.69 -8.32 1.85
C PRO A 138 -16.01 -8.76 1.19
#